data_AF-A0A9D5F7R5-F1
#
_entry.id   AF-A0A9D5F7R5-F1
#
_cell.length_a   1.000
_cell.length_b   1.000
_cell.length_c   1.000
_cell.angle_alpha   90.00
_cell.angle_beta   90.00
_cell.angle_gamma   90.00
#
_symmetry.space_group_name_H-M   'P 1'
#
loop_
_entity.id
_entity.type
_entity.pdbx_description
1 polymer ?
#
loop_
_entity_poly.entity_id
_entity_poly.type
_entity_poly.pdbx_seq_one_letter_code
_entity_poly.pdbx_strand_id
1 'polypeptide(L)'
;TNPEFLLPSEVSAEAVEREKGVFLSLNADKIAGKPENIVENMIKGRISKFLAEASLVEQAFVKNPEIKVGDLAKKAGAEIVSFTYFKVGEGIEKPVDNFAEEVAAQLAAAKQ
;
A
#
# COMPACT_ATOMS: atom_id res chain seq x y z
N THR A 1 7.53 -3.50 -2.80
CA THR A 1 6.12 -3.88 -2.58
C THR A 1 5.96 -4.28 -1.13
N ASN A 2 4.83 -3.93 -0.50
CA ASN A 2 4.50 -4.31 0.88
C ASN A 2 3.09 -4.91 0.89
N PRO A 3 2.92 -6.17 0.48
CA PRO A 3 1.61 -6.83 0.48
C PRO A 3 1.12 -7.03 1.91
N GLU A 4 -0.15 -6.73 2.14
CA GLU A 4 -0.84 -6.98 3.42
C GLU A 4 -1.55 -8.34 3.41
N PHE A 5 -1.93 -8.81 2.23
CA PHE A 5 -2.69 -10.05 2.03
C PHE A 5 -1.92 -10.99 1.10
N LEU A 6 -2.23 -12.28 1.18
CA LEU A 6 -1.71 -13.27 0.24
C LEU A 6 -2.55 -13.22 -1.03
N LEU A 7 -3.88 -13.31 -0.87
CA LEU A 7 -4.85 -13.39 -1.96
C LEU A 7 -5.76 -12.15 -2.00
N PRO A 8 -6.24 -11.74 -3.19
CA PRO A 8 -7.25 -10.68 -3.30
C PRO A 8 -8.54 -10.97 -2.53
N SER A 9 -8.90 -12.25 -2.39
CA SER A 9 -10.10 -12.71 -1.70
C SER A 9 -10.06 -12.52 -0.19
N GLU A 10 -8.87 -12.30 0.38
CA GLU A 10 -8.70 -12.02 1.81
C GLU A 10 -8.99 -10.56 2.16
N VAL A 11 -9.08 -9.69 1.14
CA VAL A 11 -9.41 -8.28 1.32
C VAL A 11 -10.91 -8.15 1.63
N SER A 12 -11.24 -7.57 2.79
CA SER A 12 -12.63 -7.44 3.22
C SER A 12 -13.43 -6.51 2.31
N ALA A 13 -14.72 -6.79 2.15
CA ALA A 13 -15.63 -5.93 1.40
C ALA A 13 -15.66 -4.50 1.94
N GLU A 14 -15.50 -4.34 3.26
CA GLU A 14 -15.41 -3.03 3.90
C GLU A 14 -14.17 -2.25 3.45
N ALA A 15 -13.01 -2.90 3.34
CA ALA A 15 -11.80 -2.26 2.84
C ALA A 15 -11.94 -1.82 1.37
N VAL A 16 -12.59 -2.65 0.55
CA VAL A 16 -12.89 -2.31 -0.85
C VAL A 16 -13.84 -1.11 -0.95
N GLU A 17 -14.91 -1.08 -0.15
CA GLU A 17 -15.86 0.04 -0.17
C GLU A 17 -15.24 1.33 0.36
N ARG A 18 -14.39 1.23 1.40
CA ARG A 18 -13.62 2.35 1.91
C ARG A 18 -12.70 2.93 0.84
N GLU A 19 -11.96 2.09 0.13
CA GLU A 19 -11.06 2.52 -0.96
C GLU A 19 -11.85 3.16 -2.11
N LYS A 20 -13.01 2.61 -2.45
CA LYS A 20 -13.92 3.19 -3.44
C LYS A 20 -14.41 4.58 -3.00
N GLY A 21 -14.80 4.74 -1.74
CA GLY A 21 -15.20 6.02 -1.16
C GLY A 21 -14.07 7.05 -1.23
N VAL A 22 -12.86 6.66 -0.79
CA VAL A 22 -11.65 7.50 -0.88
C VAL A 22 -11.37 7.92 -2.32
N PHE A 23 -11.45 6.99 -3.28
CA PHE A 23 -11.23 7.29 -4.69
C PHE A 23 -12.25 8.30 -5.23
N LEU A 24 -13.54 8.14 -4.91
CA LEU A 24 -14.60 9.06 -5.30
C LEU A 24 -14.36 10.46 -4.72
N SER A 25 -14.04 10.55 -3.42
CA SER A 25 -13.75 11.83 -2.76
C SER A 25 -12.54 12.53 -3.34
N LEU A 26 -11.43 11.81 -3.57
CA LEU A 26 -10.19 12.39 -4.10
C LEU A 26 -10.26 12.75 -5.59
N ASN A 27 -11.23 12.22 -6.34
CA ASN A 27 -11.34 12.44 -7.78
C ASN A 27 -12.68 13.07 -8.18
N ALA A 28 -13.41 13.67 -7.24
CA ALA A 28 -14.71 14.30 -7.48
C ALA A 28 -14.68 15.25 -8.70
N ASP A 29 -13.67 16.12 -8.79
CA ASP A 29 -13.50 17.07 -9.90
C ASP A 29 -13.25 16.38 -11.26
N LYS A 30 -12.62 15.21 -11.26
CA LYS A 30 -12.31 14.43 -12.47
C LYS A 30 -13.46 13.51 -12.89
N ILE A 31 -14.41 13.29 -11.99
CA ILE A 31 -15.60 12.46 -12.19
C ILE A 31 -16.78 13.34 -12.60
N ALA A 32 -16.82 14.59 -12.14
CA ALA A 32 -17.83 15.57 -12.50
C ALA A 32 -17.94 15.74 -14.03
N GLY A 33 -19.15 15.56 -14.57
CA GLY A 33 -19.44 15.70 -16.00
C GLY A 33 -19.09 14.47 -16.85
N LYS A 34 -18.57 13.38 -16.28
CA LYS A 34 -18.36 12.12 -17.00
C LYS A 34 -19.62 11.24 -16.97
N PRO A 35 -19.91 10.51 -18.06
CA PRO A 35 -20.97 9.50 -18.07
C PRO A 35 -20.74 8.40 -17.02
N GLU A 36 -21.83 7.88 -16.43
CA GLU A 36 -21.78 6.87 -15.35
C GLU A 36 -20.94 5.64 -15.71
N ASN A 37 -21.02 5.15 -16.95
CA ASN A 37 -20.24 4.00 -17.40
C ASN A 37 -18.73 4.24 -17.35
N ILE A 38 -18.27 5.48 -17.57
CA ILE A 38 -16.86 5.84 -17.47
C ILE A 38 -16.43 5.87 -16.00
N VAL A 39 -17.27 6.42 -15.13
CA VAL A 39 -17.02 6.48 -13.69
C VAL A 39 -16.94 5.08 -13.10
N GLU A 40 -17.85 4.19 -13.48
CA GLU A 40 -17.84 2.79 -13.03
C GLU A 40 -16.57 2.06 -13.49
N ASN A 41 -16.14 2.26 -14.74
CA ASN A 41 -14.89 1.69 -15.24
C ASN A 41 -13.66 2.24 -14.52
N MET A 42 -13.65 3.53 -14.17
CA MET A 42 -12.58 4.12 -13.37
C MET A 42 -12.50 3.50 -11.97
N ILE A 43 -13.64 3.31 -11.31
CA ILE A 43 -13.71 2.65 -9.99
C ILE A 43 -13.22 1.21 -10.08
N LYS A 44 -13.68 0.44 -11.07
CA LYS A 44 -13.23 -0.95 -11.30
C LYS A 44 -11.71 -1.02 -11.49
N GLY A 45 -11.15 -0.12 -12.29
CA GLY A 45 -9.71 -0.02 -12.49
C GLY A 45 -8.95 0.30 -11.19
N ARG A 46 -9.46 1.23 -10.39
CA ARG A 46 -8.84 1.55 -9.08
C ARG A 46 -8.91 0.39 -8.12
N ILE A 47 -10.05 -0.28 -7.99
CA ILE A 47 -10.22 -1.44 -7.10
C ILE A 47 -9.30 -2.57 -7.53
N SER A 48 -9.24 -2.87 -8.84
CA SER A 48 -8.33 -3.88 -9.38
C SER A 48 -6.86 -3.57 -9.05
N LYS A 49 -6.46 -2.30 -9.19
CA LYS A 49 -5.12 -1.84 -8.78
C LYS A 49 -4.89 -1.98 -7.27
N PHE A 50 -5.86 -1.60 -6.44
CA PHE A 50 -5.77 -1.73 -4.99
C PHE A 50 -5.57 -3.20 -4.58
N LEU A 51 -6.36 -4.12 -5.14
CA LEU A 51 -6.20 -5.55 -4.87
C LEU A 51 -4.84 -6.07 -5.34
N ALA A 52 -4.33 -5.59 -6.48
CA ALA A 52 -3.01 -5.95 -6.99
C ALA A 52 -1.85 -5.40 -6.15
N GLU A 53 -2.04 -4.24 -5.51
CA GLU A 53 -1.05 -3.66 -4.58
C GLU A 53 -1.09 -4.34 -3.22
N ALA A 54 -2.29 -4.69 -2.74
CA ALA A 54 -2.52 -5.25 -1.41
C ALA A 54 -2.20 -6.75 -1.31
N SER A 55 -2.34 -7.52 -2.40
CA SER A 55 -2.16 -8.98 -2.40
C SER A 55 -0.86 -9.45 -3.05
N LEU A 56 -0.11 -10.33 -2.37
CA LEU A 56 1.18 -10.82 -2.85
C LEU A 56 1.06 -11.53 -4.21
N VAL A 57 0.05 -12.38 -4.41
CA VAL A 57 -0.06 -13.18 -5.64
C VAL A 57 -0.29 -12.33 -6.90
N GLU A 58 -0.96 -11.19 -6.77
CA GLU A 58 -1.27 -10.29 -7.90
C GLU A 58 -0.17 -9.27 -8.18
N GLN A 59 0.81 -9.13 -7.28
CA GLN A 59 1.92 -8.21 -7.44
C GLN A 59 2.83 -8.62 -8.60
N ALA A 60 3.36 -7.62 -9.30
CA ALA A 60 4.44 -7.79 -10.26
C ALA A 60 5.70 -8.30 -9.56
N PHE A 61 6.37 -9.29 -10.16
CA PHE A 61 7.58 -9.86 -9.60
C PHE A 61 8.75 -8.87 -9.74
N VAL A 62 9.44 -8.57 -8.63
CA VAL A 62 10.48 -7.54 -8.58
C VAL A 62 11.61 -7.75 -9.60
N LYS A 63 11.97 -9.01 -9.91
CA LYS A 63 13.02 -9.31 -10.89
C LYS A 63 12.52 -9.37 -12.33
N ASN A 64 11.21 -9.55 -12.53
CA ASN A 64 10.57 -9.51 -13.84
C ASN A 64 9.14 -8.97 -13.69
N PRO A 65 8.94 -7.65 -13.86
CA PRO A 65 7.64 -7.03 -13.64
C PRO A 65 6.55 -7.44 -14.63
N GLU A 66 6.90 -8.14 -15.71
CA GLU A 66 5.94 -8.64 -16.71
C GLU A 66 5.15 -9.86 -16.21
N ILE A 67 5.62 -10.51 -15.15
CA ILE A 67 4.96 -11.66 -14.54
C ILE A 67 4.51 -11.35 -13.11
N LYS A 68 3.35 -11.88 -12.72
CA LYS A 68 2.89 -11.83 -11.34
C LYS A 68 3.58 -12.89 -10.50
N VAL A 69 3.71 -12.63 -9.20
CA VAL A 69 4.30 -13.57 -8.24
C VAL A 69 3.51 -14.89 -8.19
N GLY A 70 2.18 -14.83 -8.20
CA GLY A 70 1.33 -16.03 -8.25
C GLY A 70 1.52 -16.85 -9.52
N ASP A 71 1.64 -16.19 -10.68
CA ASP A 71 1.89 -16.86 -11.96
C ASP A 71 3.27 -17.50 -12.02
N LEU A 72 4.27 -16.86 -11.43
CA LEU A 72 5.62 -17.41 -11.30
C LEU A 72 5.60 -18.70 -10.46
N ALA A 73 4.94 -18.68 -9.31
CA ALA A 73 4.82 -19.87 -8.45
C ALA A 73 4.11 -21.01 -9.18
N LYS A 74 2.96 -20.73 -9.82
CA LYS A 74 2.21 -21.70 -10.62
C LYS A 74 3.03 -22.29 -11.77
N LYS A 75 3.78 -21.47 -12.50
CA LYS A 75 4.69 -21.93 -13.56
C LYS A 75 5.78 -22.88 -13.04
N ALA A 76 6.20 -22.71 -11.79
CA ALA A 76 7.15 -23.59 -11.12
C ALA A 76 6.49 -24.83 -10.47
N GLY A 77 5.17 -25.01 -10.60
CA GLY A 77 4.43 -26.10 -9.96
C GLY A 77 4.28 -25.93 -8.44
N ALA A 78 4.37 -24.69 -7.95
CA ALA A 78 4.29 -24.36 -6.53
C ALA A 78 3.09 -23.46 -6.21
N GLU A 79 2.66 -23.52 -4.96
CA GLU A 79 1.63 -22.64 -4.40
C GLU A 79 2.21 -21.92 -3.17
N ILE A 80 1.89 -20.64 -3.04
CA ILE A 80 2.30 -19.84 -1.88
C ILE A 80 1.22 -20.01 -0.83
N VAL A 81 1.55 -20.61 0.31
CA VAL A 81 0.59 -20.93 1.38
C VAL A 81 0.48 -19.80 2.40
N SER A 82 1.60 -19.17 2.75
CA SER A 82 1.64 -18.05 3.69
C SER A 82 2.92 -17.24 3.51
N PHE A 83 2.90 -16.01 4.02
CA PHE A 83 4.10 -15.20 4.16
C PHE A 83 4.02 -14.42 5.48
N THR A 84 5.16 -14.00 5.99
CA THR A 84 5.25 -13.06 7.12
C THR A 84 6.35 -12.07 6.81
N TYR A 85 6.01 -10.79 6.85
CA TYR A 85 6.94 -9.70 6.59
C TYR A 85 7.18 -8.93 7.90
N PHE A 86 8.42 -8.91 8.36
CA PHE A 86 8.82 -8.13 9.52
C PHE A 86 9.58 -6.89 9.06
N LYS A 87 9.17 -5.72 9.54
CA LYS A 87 9.87 -4.47 9.33
C LYS A 87 10.36 -3.89 10.66
N VAL A 88 11.65 -3.60 10.75
CA VAL A 88 12.23 -2.96 11.93
C VAL A 88 11.59 -1.58 12.10
N GLY A 89 11.08 -1.31 13.31
CA GLY A 89 10.42 -0.04 13.64
C GLY A 89 8.95 0.05 13.24
N GLU A 90 8.33 -1.05 12.81
CA GLU A 90 6.88 -1.08 12.57
C GLU A 90 6.10 -0.81 13.87
N GLY A 91 5.19 0.16 13.82
CA GLY A 91 4.41 0.58 14.99
C GLY A 91 5.17 1.39 16.05
N ILE A 92 6.45 1.72 15.81
CA ILE A 92 7.25 2.54 16.73
C ILE A 92 7.24 3.99 16.23
N GLU A 93 6.72 4.91 17.04
CA GLU A 93 6.90 6.35 16.79
C GLU A 93 8.38 6.68 16.90
N LYS A 94 8.98 7.10 15.78
CA LYS A 94 10.35 7.56 15.78
C LYS A 94 10.37 8.98 16.35
N PRO A 95 11.00 9.22 17.51
CA PRO A 95 11.19 10.56 18.01
C PRO A 95 12.01 11.36 16.99
N VAL A 96 11.50 12.53 16.62
CA VAL A 96 12.22 13.47 15.75
C VAL A 96 13.05 14.35 16.66
N ASP A 97 14.25 13.89 16.98
CA ASP A 97 15.17 14.66 17.81
C ASP A 97 15.90 15.70 16.95
N ASN A 98 15.76 16.98 17.30
CA ASN A 98 16.50 18.07 16.67
C ASN A 98 17.86 18.21 17.36
N PHE A 99 18.88 17.56 16.79
CA PHE A 99 20.26 17.58 17.30
C PHE A 99 20.80 19.01 17.51
N ALA A 100 20.39 19.99 16.70
CA ALA A 100 20.83 21.37 16.86
C ALA A 100 20.29 22.02 18.15
N GLU A 101 19.05 21.70 18.51
CA GLU A 101 18.42 22.20 19.75
C GLU A 101 19.03 21.51 20.98
N GLU A 102 19.33 20.21 20.89
CA GLU A 102 20.02 19.47 21.95
C GLU A 102 21.41 20.05 22.24
N VAL A 103 22.19 20.32 21.18
CA VAL A 103 23.53 20.93 21.30
C VAL A 103 23.43 22.35 21.86
N ALA A 104 22.46 23.16 21.41
CA ALA A 104 22.25 24.51 21.92
C ALA A 104 21.88 24.52 23.41
N ALA A 105 21.02 23.58 23.85
CA ALA A 105 20.62 23.42 25.25
C ALA A 105 21.82 23.03 26.15
N GLN A 106 22.67 22.10 25.70
CA GLN A 106 23.86 21.69 26.45
C GLN A 106 24.87 22.84 26.60
N LEU A 107 25.10 23.62 25.53
CA LEU A 107 26.00 24.78 25.57
C LEU A 107 25.45 25.94 26.42
N ALA A 108 24.14 26.09 26.52
CA ALA A 108 23.50 27.08 27.40
C ALA A 108 23.59 26.66 28.87
N ALA A 109 23.35 25.38 29.18
CA ALA A 109 23.46 24.83 30.53
C ALA A 109 24.90 24.86 31.07
N ALA A 110 25.91 24.70 30.21
CA ALA A 110 27.32 24.77 30.59
C ALA A 110 27.85 26.20 30.81
N LYS A 111 27.04 27.24 30.53
CA LYS A 111 27.41 28.66 30.70
C LYS A 111 26.82 29.30 31.97
N GLN A 112 26.07 28.55 32.78
CA GLN A 112 25.70 28.92 34.16
C GLN A 112 26.69 28.30 35.15
#